data_AF-A0A286XHT5-F1
#
_entry.id   AF-A0A286XHT5-F1
#
_cell.length_a   1.000
_cell.length_b   1.000
_cell.length_c   1.000
_cell.angle_alpha   90.00
_cell.angle_beta   90.00
_cell.angle_gamma   90.00
#
_symmetry.space_group_name_H-M   'P 1'
#
loop_
_entity.id
_entity.type
_entity.pdbx_description
1 polymer ?
#
loop_
_entity_poly.entity_id
_entity_poly.type
_entity_poly.pdbx_seq_one_letter_code
_entity_poly.pdbx_strand_id
1 'polypeptide(L)'
;FNNCVYTYRIFKVKHGYYNIQNTEGTRKMIFPTLKELVSKFEKPDQGLVFHLSKPINRPSLGLRHRTSQLASENLYENGDYVELLP
;
A
#
# COMPACT_ATOMS: atom_id res chain seq x y z
N PHE A 1 -15.21 17.89 -6.31
CA PHE A 1 -14.38 16.92 -7.05
C PHE A 1 -14.50 15.55 -6.40
N ASN A 2 -14.70 14.50 -7.21
CA ASN A 2 -15.50 13.29 -6.97
C ASN A 2 -15.06 12.26 -5.89
N ASN A 3 -14.47 12.64 -4.75
CA ASN A 3 -14.13 11.67 -3.67
C ASN A 3 -13.42 10.40 -4.20
N CYS A 4 -12.65 10.52 -5.29
CA CYS A 4 -12.00 9.39 -5.95
C CYS A 4 -10.61 9.18 -5.38
N VAL A 5 -10.18 7.92 -5.34
CA VAL A 5 -8.80 7.54 -5.01
C VAL A 5 -8.10 7.13 -6.29
N TYR A 6 -7.10 7.92 -6.70
CA TYR A 6 -6.23 7.59 -7.83
C TYR A 6 -5.05 6.78 -7.33
N THR A 7 -4.93 5.54 -7.81
CA THR A 7 -3.86 4.62 -7.39
C THR A 7 -2.82 4.51 -8.49
N TYR A 8 -1.56 4.70 -8.13
CA TYR A 8 -0.42 4.62 -9.03
C TYR A 8 0.53 3.50 -8.60
N ARG A 9 1.13 2.81 -9.56
CA ARG A 9 2.09 1.74 -9.28
C ARG A 9 3.50 2.30 -9.23
N ILE A 10 4.23 1.99 -8.17
CA ILE A 10 5.65 2.32 -8.01
C ILE A 10 6.44 1.01 -8.05
N PHE A 11 7.44 0.90 -8.92
CA PHE A 11 8.28 -0.29 -8.99
C PHE A 11 9.72 0.03 -8.58
N LYS A 12 10.34 -0.94 -7.90
CA LYS A 12 11.77 -0.89 -7.57
C LYS A 12 12.58 -1.53 -8.69
N VAL A 13 13.50 -0.78 -9.26
CA VAL A 13 14.40 -1.20 -10.35
C VAL A 13 15.68 -1.83 -9.75
N LYS A 14 16.43 -2.61 -10.54
CA LYS A 14 17.59 -3.43 -10.13
C LYS A 14 18.76 -2.73 -9.40
N HIS A 15 18.67 -1.44 -9.09
CA HIS A 15 19.71 -0.68 -8.39
C HIS A 15 19.17 0.13 -7.20
N GLY A 16 17.99 -0.22 -6.68
CA GLY A 16 17.37 0.50 -5.56
C GLY A 16 16.59 1.76 -5.95
N TYR A 17 16.63 2.13 -7.24
CA TYR A 17 15.82 3.22 -7.79
C TYR A 17 14.35 2.84 -7.88
N TYR A 18 13.49 3.85 -7.90
CA TYR A 18 12.05 3.76 -8.02
C TYR A 18 11.60 4.34 -9.35
N ASN A 19 10.65 3.69 -10.00
CA ASN A 19 9.90 4.26 -11.10
C ASN A 19 8.42 4.32 -10.72
N ILE A 20 7.64 5.10 -11.47
CA ILE A 20 6.19 5.21 -11.29
C ILE A 20 5.50 5.10 -12.63
N GLN A 21 4.35 4.42 -12.64
CA GLN A 21 3.44 4.37 -13.77
C GLN A 21 2.29 5.34 -13.51
N ASN A 22 2.31 6.50 -14.17
CA ASN A 22 1.35 7.57 -13.96
C ASN A 22 0.51 7.89 -15.20
N THR A 23 1.14 8.28 -16.30
CA THR A 23 0.45 8.74 -17.52
C THR A 23 0.99 8.02 -18.74
N GLU A 24 0.09 7.55 -19.60
CA GLU A 24 0.44 6.95 -20.88
C GLU A 24 1.19 7.98 -21.76
N GLY A 25 2.24 7.55 -22.45
CA GLY A 25 3.08 8.44 -23.27
C GLY A 25 4.09 9.32 -22.50
N THR A 26 4.10 9.30 -21.16
CA THR A 26 5.11 10.04 -20.39
C THR A 26 6.41 9.24 -20.25
N ARG A 27 7.55 9.92 -20.36
CA ARG A 27 8.86 9.28 -20.18
C ARG A 27 8.94 8.66 -18.78
N LYS A 28 9.43 7.42 -18.69
CA LYS A 28 9.65 6.74 -17.42
C LYS A 28 10.61 7.56 -16.57
N MET A 29 10.11 8.03 -15.42
CA MET A 29 10.92 8.75 -14.45
C MET A 29 11.53 7.75 -13.48
N ILE A 30 12.82 7.91 -13.21
CA ILE A 30 13.59 7.08 -12.28
C ILE A 30 14.07 8.00 -11.15
N PHE A 31 13.82 7.58 -9.91
CA PHE A 31 14.18 8.31 -8.70
C PHE A 31 15.08 7.44 -7.83
N PRO A 32 16.16 7.97 -7.22
CA PRO A 32 17.01 7.20 -6.32
C PRO A 32 16.32 6.88 -5.00
N THR A 33 15.40 7.72 -4.53
CA THR A 33 14.67 7.53 -3.27
C THR A 33 13.16 7.79 -3.42
N LEU A 34 12.36 7.18 -2.55
CA LEU A 34 10.92 7.48 -2.45
C LEU A 34 10.66 8.94 -2.06
N LYS A 35 11.54 9.53 -1.24
CA LYS A 35 11.40 10.92 -0.80
C LYS A 35 11.48 11.90 -1.98
N GLU A 36 12.42 11.67 -2.89
CA GLU A 36 12.54 12.47 -4.10
C GLU A 36 11.38 12.27 -5.06
N LEU A 37 10.89 11.03 -5.18
CA LEU A 37 9.68 10.73 -5.95
C LEU A 37 8.50 11.55 -5.41
N VAL A 38 8.25 11.50 -4.10
CA VAL A 38 7.16 12.25 -3.46
C VAL A 38 7.34 13.75 -3.68
N SER A 39 8.53 14.29 -3.41
CA SER A 39 8.81 15.73 -3.55
C SER A 39 8.59 16.26 -4.97
N LYS A 40 8.84 15.44 -6.01
CA LYS A 40 8.48 15.85 -7.37
C LYS A 40 6.97 16.02 -7.52
N PHE A 41 6.20 15.04 -7.07
CA PHE A 41 4.74 15.04 -7.22
C PHE A 41 3.99 15.92 -6.22
N GLU A 42 4.68 16.55 -5.27
CA GLU A 42 4.13 17.65 -4.49
C GLU A 42 3.85 18.89 -5.35
N LYS A 43 4.60 19.05 -6.46
CA LYS A 43 4.38 20.15 -7.40
C LYS A 43 3.20 19.83 -8.34
N PRO A 44 2.41 20.85 -8.73
CA PRO A 44 1.34 20.67 -9.71
C PRO A 44 1.88 20.25 -11.09
N ASP A 45 0.99 19.68 -11.90
CA ASP A 45 1.21 19.34 -13.31
C ASP A 45 2.38 18.39 -13.59
N GLN A 46 2.73 17.54 -12.63
CA GLN A 46 3.80 16.54 -12.78
C GLN A 46 3.30 15.18 -13.28
N GLY A 47 2.06 15.09 -13.76
CA GLY A 47 1.46 13.87 -14.31
C GLY A 47 0.77 12.96 -13.29
N LEU A 48 0.40 13.49 -12.11
CA LEU A 48 -0.69 12.91 -11.32
C LEU A 48 -1.96 13.72 -11.58
N VAL A 49 -3.13 13.08 -11.44
CA VAL A 49 -4.43 13.79 -11.48
C VAL A 49 -4.51 14.86 -10.39
N PHE A 50 -3.87 14.65 -9.25
CA PHE A 50 -3.77 15.64 -8.18
C PHE A 50 -2.37 15.61 -7.57
N HIS A 51 -1.81 16.78 -7.26
CA HIS A 51 -0.51 16.88 -6.61
C HIS A 51 -0.59 16.45 -5.14
N LEU A 52 0.49 15.87 -4.62
CA LEU A 52 0.56 15.46 -3.23
C LEU A 52 0.67 16.71 -2.34
N SER A 53 -0.28 16.91 -1.43
CA SER A 53 -0.29 18.11 -0.58
C SER A 53 -0.25 17.80 0.92
N LYS A 54 -0.86 16.68 1.34
CA LYS A 54 -0.93 16.28 2.75
C LYS A 54 -0.62 14.79 2.89
N PRO A 55 0.47 14.41 3.59
CA PRO A 55 0.76 13.01 3.85
C PRO A 55 -0.23 12.45 4.87
N ILE A 56 -0.73 11.25 4.61
CA ILE A 56 -1.57 10.51 5.56
C ILE A 56 -0.66 9.53 6.30
N ASN A 57 -0.35 9.85 7.56
CA ASN A 57 0.49 9.01 8.40
C ASN A 57 -0.29 7.79 8.88
N ARG A 58 0.41 6.65 8.98
CA ARG A 58 -0.17 5.45 9.57
C ARG A 58 -0.45 5.70 11.06
N PRO A 59 -1.63 5.33 11.59
CA PRO A 59 -1.85 5.35 13.02
C PRO A 59 -0.84 4.43 13.70
N SER A 60 -0.27 4.87 14.82
CA SER A 60 0.64 4.04 15.61
C SER A 60 -0.05 2.73 16.00
N LEU A 61 0.71 1.63 15.98
CA LEU A 61 0.20 0.27 16.22
C LEU A 61 -0.51 0.07 17.58
N GLY A 62 -0.45 1.06 18.48
CA GLY A 62 -1.15 1.06 19.77
C GLY A 62 -2.68 1.12 19.72
N LEU A 63 -3.30 1.43 18.58
CA LEU A 63 -4.78 1.48 18.45
C LEU A 63 -5.40 0.23 17.84
N ARG A 64 -4.62 -0.78 17.42
CA ARG A 64 -5.14 -1.97 16.70
C ARG A 64 -5.39 -3.20 17.58
N HIS A 65 -5.23 -3.10 18.90
CA HIS A 65 -5.34 -4.22 19.84
C HIS A 65 -6.74 -4.50 20.41
N ARG A 66 -7.83 -3.98 19.83
CA ARG A 66 -9.19 -4.24 20.37
C ARG A 66 -10.15 -5.03 19.48
N THR A 67 -9.75 -5.44 18.28
CA THR A 67 -10.65 -6.24 17.42
C THR A 67 -10.25 -7.71 17.31
N SER A 68 -9.08 -8.11 17.81
CA SER A 68 -8.61 -9.50 17.73
C SER A 68 -8.82 -10.34 19.00
N GLN A 69 -9.43 -9.81 20.07
CA GLN A 69 -9.62 -10.54 21.35
C GLN A 69 -10.95 -11.31 21.48
N LEU A 70 -11.84 -11.27 20.50
CA LEU A 70 -13.15 -11.98 20.57
C LEU A 70 -13.24 -13.25 19.72
N ALA A 71 -12.14 -13.71 19.12
CA ALA A 71 -12.13 -14.91 18.26
C ALA A 71 -11.19 -16.02 18.76
N SER A 72 -10.84 -16.01 20.05
CA SER A 72 -10.04 -17.08 20.69
C SER A 72 -10.65 -17.53 22.02
N GLU A 73 -11.97 -17.58 22.11
CA GLU A 73 -12.71 -18.39 23.09
C GLU A 73 -13.55 -19.40 22.30
N ASN A 74 -12.88 -20.43 21.78
CA ASN A 74 -13.52 -21.66 21.33
C ASN A 74 -12.48 -22.77 21.51
N LEU A 75 -12.35 -23.20 22.77
CA LEU A 75 -11.73 -24.46 23.14
C LEU A 75 -12.63 -25.59 22.61
N TYR A 76 -12.42 -26.02 21.36
CA TYR A 76 -12.96 -27.28 20.88
C TYR A 76 -12.01 -28.39 21.29
N GLU A 77 -12.26 -28.92 22.48
CA GLU A 77 -11.79 -30.22 22.88
C GLU A 77 -12.32 -31.31 21.93
N ASN A 78 -11.41 -32.20 21.57
CA ASN A 78 -11.59 -33.64 21.33
C ASN A 78 -12.59 -34.10 20.25
N GLY A 79 -12.04 -34.66 19.16
CA GLY A 79 -12.78 -35.48 18.20
C GLY A 79 -11.86 -36.02 17.11
N ASP A 80 -11.34 -37.23 17.33
CA ASP A 80 -10.56 -38.03 16.38
C ASP A 80 -11.24 -38.08 15.00
N TYR A 81 -10.59 -37.48 14.00
CA TYR A 81 -10.91 -37.70 12.59
C TYR A 81 -9.98 -38.80 12.05
N VAL A 82 -10.54 -39.98 11.79
CA VAL A 82 -9.85 -41.05 11.06
C VAL A 82 -10.03 -40.82 9.56
N GLU A 83 -8.91 -40.72 8.85
CA GLU A 83 -8.85 -40.52 7.40
C GLU A 83 -9.26 -41.81 6.67
N LEU A 84 -10.42 -41.80 5.99
CA LEU A 84 -10.79 -42.87 5.06
C LEU A 84 -10.23 -42.52 3.68
N LEU A 85 -9.15 -43.19 3.30
CA LEU A 85 -8.58 -43.13 1.95
C LEU A 85 -9.51 -43.86 0.95
N PRO A 86 -9.81 -43.28 -0.23
CA PRO A 86 -10.37 -43.99 -1.37
C PRO A 86 -9.38 -44.96 -2.03
#